data_AF-A0A3S4CL30-F1
#
_entry.id   AF-A0A3S4CL30-F1
#
_cell.length_a   1.000
_cell.length_b   1.000
_cell.length_c   1.000
_cell.angle_alpha   90.00
_cell.angle_beta   90.00
_cell.angle_gamma   90.00
#
_symmetry.space_group_name_H-M   'P 1'
#
loop_
_entity.id
_entity.type
_entity.pdbx_description
1 polymer ?
#
loop_
_entity_poly.entity_id
_entity_poly.type
_entity_poly.pdbx_seq_one_letter_code
_entity_poly.pdbx_strand_id
1 'polypeptide(L)'
;MQMTAKKMSDRGLLALVRHEGIVPGPYRDVKQVWTFGIGHTAAAGAPDPAAMPRGMPANLDAGIREAFGVSRADLARYEATILRAVKVPLEPHEFDALVSFHYNTGGISKAALTRHLNAGDRAVAAAAFMGWLKPAAIRPRREAERDLFATGRYPAGTIPVWSVDRSGRVDFSRPIRRLTEDEALALLRPASVPVPRPSVPAATPEPAIGWLARLSAFFSTLIRRA
;
A
#
# COMPACT_ATOMS: atom_id res chain seq x y z
N MET A 1 6.34 -9.83 -24.93
CA MET A 1 6.46 -9.46 -23.50
C MET A 1 5.24 -8.65 -23.12
N GLN A 2 4.39 -9.16 -22.24
CA GLN A 2 3.23 -8.43 -21.74
C GLN A 2 3.76 -7.36 -20.78
N MET A 3 3.75 -6.10 -21.20
CA MET A 3 4.07 -4.96 -20.33
C MET A 3 3.02 -4.95 -19.23
N THR A 4 3.34 -5.46 -18.05
CA THR A 4 2.52 -5.25 -16.86
C THR A 4 2.38 -3.74 -16.68
N ALA A 5 1.15 -3.24 -16.65
CA ALA A 5 0.91 -1.83 -16.43
C ALA A 5 1.60 -1.40 -15.13
N LYS A 6 2.51 -0.43 -15.20
CA LYS A 6 3.25 0.07 -14.04
C LYS A 6 2.24 0.73 -13.09
N LYS A 7 2.14 0.18 -11.88
CA LYS A 7 1.30 0.69 -10.78
C LYS A 7 2.18 1.15 -9.63
N MET A 8 1.63 2.02 -8.78
CA MET A 8 2.31 2.51 -7.60
C MET A 8 2.58 1.35 -6.65
N SER A 9 3.80 1.25 -6.13
CA SER A 9 4.16 0.18 -5.19
C SER A 9 3.41 0.32 -3.86
N ASP A 10 3.41 -0.74 -3.03
CA ASP A 10 2.90 -0.67 -1.66
C ASP A 10 3.64 0.40 -0.84
N ARG A 11 4.97 0.46 -0.96
CA ARG A 11 5.80 1.44 -0.24
C ARG A 11 5.55 2.86 -0.74
N GLY A 12 5.31 3.02 -2.04
CA GLY A 12 4.87 4.28 -2.65
C GLY A 12 3.55 4.74 -2.05
N LEU A 13 2.54 3.86 -2.00
CA LEU A 13 1.26 4.17 -1.36
C LEU A 13 1.45 4.58 0.10
N LEU A 14 2.25 3.84 0.88
CA LEU A 14 2.50 4.22 2.27
C LEU A 14 3.22 5.58 2.40
N ALA A 15 4.16 5.89 1.50
CA ALA A 15 4.79 7.21 1.46
C ALA A 15 3.79 8.34 1.18
N LEU A 16 2.87 8.13 0.24
CA LEU A 16 1.78 9.08 -0.03
C LEU A 16 0.87 9.23 1.20
N VAL A 17 0.46 8.11 1.80
CA VAL A 17 -0.46 8.11 2.95
C VAL A 17 0.14 8.76 4.18
N ARG A 18 1.47 8.76 4.35
CA ARG A 18 2.14 9.54 5.42
C ARG A 18 1.88 11.05 5.30
N HIS A 19 1.66 11.57 4.09
CA HIS A 19 1.33 12.97 3.88
C HIS A 19 -0.15 13.28 4.10
N GLU A 20 -1.04 12.34 3.76
CA GLU A 20 -2.50 12.55 3.82
C GLU A 20 -3.10 12.17 5.19
N GLY A 21 -2.55 11.15 5.84
CA GLY A 21 -3.18 10.46 6.97
C GLY A 21 -4.35 9.57 6.55
N ILE A 22 -4.98 8.94 7.55
CA ILE A 22 -6.14 8.05 7.34
C ILE A 22 -7.29 8.52 8.23
N VAL A 23 -8.47 8.71 7.64
CA VAL A 23 -9.74 8.91 8.38
C VAL A 23 -10.66 7.73 8.06
N PRO A 24 -10.86 6.76 8.98
CA PRO A 24 -11.56 5.50 8.70
C PRO A 24 -13.09 5.63 8.66
N GLY A 25 -13.63 6.85 8.62
CA GLY A 25 -15.04 7.17 8.45
C GLY A 25 -15.22 8.45 7.62
N PRO A 26 -16.43 8.74 7.11
CA PRO A 26 -16.66 9.90 6.25
C PRO A 26 -16.59 11.21 7.05
N TYR A 27 -15.87 12.19 6.52
CA TYR A 27 -15.62 13.49 7.13
C TYR A 27 -15.84 14.63 6.13
N ARG A 28 -15.93 15.87 6.63
CA ARG A 28 -15.92 17.06 5.78
C ARG A 28 -14.52 17.66 5.74
N ASP A 29 -14.01 17.87 4.54
CA ASP A 29 -12.73 18.56 4.35
C ASP A 29 -12.84 20.07 4.63
N VAL A 30 -11.72 20.79 4.47
CA VAL A 30 -11.66 22.25 4.67
C VAL A 30 -12.55 23.03 3.70
N LYS A 31 -12.99 22.42 2.59
CA LYS A 31 -13.93 22.98 1.61
C LYS A 31 -15.37 22.51 1.83
N GLN A 32 -15.66 21.82 2.93
CA GLN A 32 -16.96 21.25 3.27
C GLN A 32 -17.43 20.15 2.31
N VAL A 33 -16.52 19.49 1.59
CA VAL A 33 -16.82 18.33 0.75
C VAL A 33 -16.75 17.06 1.60
N TRP A 34 -17.72 16.15 1.40
CA TRP A 34 -17.68 14.83 2.03
C TRP A 34 -16.55 13.99 1.43
N THR A 35 -15.67 13.53 2.32
CA THR A 35 -14.43 12.82 2.01
C THR A 35 -14.32 11.57 2.87
N PHE A 36 -13.66 10.54 2.39
CA PHE A 36 -13.43 9.29 3.12
C PHE A 36 -11.97 8.82 3.02
N GLY A 37 -11.48 8.15 4.07
CA GLY A 37 -10.21 7.43 4.02
C GLY A 37 -9.02 8.35 3.76
N ILE A 38 -8.36 8.10 2.63
CA ILE A 38 -7.18 8.84 2.14
C ILE A 38 -7.66 9.74 1.00
N GLY A 39 -8.28 10.86 1.36
CA GLY A 39 -8.68 11.93 0.43
C GLY A 39 -9.72 11.57 -0.64
N HIS A 40 -10.45 10.46 -0.50
CA HIS A 40 -11.44 10.02 -1.48
C HIS A 40 -12.71 10.90 -1.44
N THR A 41 -13.21 11.30 -2.60
CA THR A 41 -14.48 12.05 -2.75
C THR A 41 -15.34 11.40 -3.83
N ALA A 42 -16.65 11.69 -3.85
CA ALA A 42 -17.56 11.16 -4.87
C ALA A 42 -17.13 11.46 -6.33
N ALA A 43 -16.33 12.53 -6.55
CA ALA A 43 -15.76 12.86 -7.86
C ALA A 43 -14.71 11.84 -8.35
N ALA A 44 -14.21 10.98 -7.46
CA ALA A 44 -13.33 9.86 -7.79
C ALA A 44 -14.10 8.57 -8.11
N GLY A 45 -15.41 8.54 -7.88
CA GLY A 45 -16.28 7.38 -8.10
C GLY A 45 -16.90 6.87 -6.81
N ALA A 46 -17.33 5.61 -6.82
CA ALA A 46 -17.84 4.95 -5.62
C ALA A 46 -16.71 4.56 -4.65
N PRO A 47 -16.97 4.52 -3.34
CA PRO A 47 -18.24 4.82 -2.67
C PRO A 47 -18.50 6.34 -2.52
N ASP A 48 -19.76 6.78 -2.50
CA ASP A 48 -20.06 8.18 -2.18
C ASP A 48 -19.92 8.45 -0.65
N PRO A 49 -18.93 9.26 -0.19
CA PRO A 49 -18.77 9.54 1.24
C PRO A 49 -19.98 10.23 1.86
N ALA A 50 -20.82 10.90 1.08
CA ALA A 50 -22.06 11.51 1.57
C ALA A 50 -23.12 10.46 1.91
N ALA A 51 -23.06 9.24 1.36
CA ALA A 51 -23.99 8.16 1.63
C ALA A 51 -23.48 7.15 2.69
N MET A 52 -22.23 7.26 3.11
CA MET A 52 -21.62 6.35 4.08
C MET A 52 -22.15 6.54 5.51
N PRO A 53 -22.19 5.48 6.34
CA PRO A 53 -22.49 5.59 7.77
C PRO A 53 -21.60 6.62 8.48
N ARG A 54 -22.20 7.48 9.31
CA ARG A 54 -21.51 8.58 9.97
C ARG A 54 -20.74 8.16 11.21
N GLY A 55 -19.63 8.85 11.46
CA GLY A 55 -18.77 8.66 12.63
C GLY A 55 -17.77 7.52 12.44
N MET A 56 -17.13 7.15 13.54
CA MET A 56 -16.15 6.06 13.55
C MET A 56 -16.79 4.70 13.21
N PRO A 57 -16.09 3.84 12.45
CA PRO A 57 -16.53 2.47 12.24
C PRO A 57 -16.47 1.68 13.55
N ALA A 58 -17.33 0.68 13.70
CA ALA A 58 -17.33 -0.21 14.85
C ALA A 58 -16.03 -1.05 14.95
N ASN A 59 -15.45 -1.40 13.80
CA ASN A 59 -14.15 -2.06 13.70
C ASN A 59 -13.16 -1.12 13.00
N LEU A 60 -12.20 -0.61 13.77
CA LEU A 60 -11.19 0.34 13.29
C LEU A 60 -10.32 -0.24 12.18
N ASP A 61 -9.82 -1.46 12.34
CA ASP A 61 -8.96 -2.10 11.35
C ASP A 61 -9.72 -2.34 10.04
N ALA A 62 -10.98 -2.75 10.10
CA ALA A 62 -11.82 -2.90 8.91
C ALA A 62 -11.99 -1.58 8.16
N GLY A 63 -12.25 -0.47 8.87
CA GLY A 63 -12.34 0.87 8.25
C GLY A 63 -11.02 1.35 7.64
N ILE A 64 -9.88 1.03 8.27
CA ILE A 64 -8.56 1.32 7.69
C ILE A 64 -8.32 0.49 6.42
N ARG A 65 -8.68 -0.80 6.40
CA ARG A 65 -8.59 -1.64 5.20
C ARG A 65 -9.44 -1.11 4.06
N GLU A 66 -10.66 -0.67 4.35
CA GLU A 66 -11.55 -0.03 3.38
C GLU A 66 -10.94 1.24 2.80
N ALA A 67 -10.39 2.12 3.66
CA ALA A 67 -9.69 3.33 3.22
C ALA A 67 -8.52 3.03 2.26
N PHE A 68 -7.70 2.01 2.55
CA PHE A 68 -6.63 1.58 1.66
C PHE A 68 -7.16 1.03 0.33
N GLY A 69 -8.22 0.22 0.37
CA GLY A 69 -8.86 -0.34 -0.83
C GLY A 69 -9.39 0.74 -1.76
N VAL A 70 -10.14 1.71 -1.22
CA VAL A 70 -10.67 2.86 -1.96
C VAL A 70 -9.52 3.70 -2.54
N SER A 71 -8.51 4.01 -1.72
CA SER A 71 -7.33 4.78 -2.19
C SER A 71 -6.62 4.09 -3.35
N ARG A 72 -6.46 2.76 -3.31
CA ARG A 72 -5.84 2.01 -4.41
C ARG A 72 -6.66 2.11 -5.70
N ALA A 73 -7.99 2.09 -5.62
CA ALA A 73 -8.84 2.29 -6.78
C ALA A 73 -8.69 3.71 -7.35
N ASP A 74 -8.68 4.72 -6.48
CA ASP A 74 -8.47 6.12 -6.87
C ASP A 74 -7.14 6.35 -7.58
N LEU A 75 -6.07 5.64 -7.18
CA LEU A 75 -4.75 5.80 -7.78
C LEU A 75 -4.72 5.49 -9.28
N ALA A 76 -5.60 4.63 -9.79
CA ALA A 76 -5.59 4.22 -11.19
C ALA A 76 -5.67 5.40 -12.19
N ARG A 77 -6.44 6.45 -11.89
CA ARG A 77 -6.52 7.65 -12.74
C ARG A 77 -5.24 8.50 -12.71
N TYR A 78 -4.57 8.57 -11.56
CA TYR A 78 -3.32 9.29 -11.41
C TYR A 78 -2.20 8.55 -12.13
N GLU A 79 -2.08 7.24 -11.91
CA GLU A 79 -1.15 6.33 -12.59
C GLU A 79 -1.30 6.45 -14.12
N ALA A 80 -2.52 6.35 -14.64
CA ALA A 80 -2.79 6.50 -16.07
C ALA A 80 -2.34 7.87 -16.62
N THR A 81 -2.46 8.93 -15.82
CA THR A 81 -2.03 10.27 -16.23
C THR A 81 -0.51 10.39 -16.25
N ILE A 82 0.20 9.77 -15.30
CA ILE A 82 1.67 9.67 -15.34
C ILE A 82 2.13 8.93 -16.60
N LEU A 83 1.54 7.75 -16.87
CA LEU A 83 1.89 6.92 -18.02
C LEU A 83 1.63 7.62 -19.37
N ARG A 84 0.64 8.52 -19.43
CA ARG A 84 0.41 9.37 -20.61
C ARG A 84 1.40 10.52 -20.70
N ALA A 85 1.75 11.16 -19.59
CA ALA A 85 2.59 12.36 -19.57
C ALA A 85 4.08 12.07 -19.74
N VAL A 86 4.58 10.97 -19.17
CA VAL A 86 6.00 10.60 -19.20
C VAL A 86 6.29 9.69 -20.39
N LYS A 87 7.34 10.00 -21.14
CA LYS A 87 7.70 9.34 -22.40
C LYS A 87 8.99 8.50 -22.32
N VAL A 88 9.72 8.64 -21.23
CA VAL A 88 10.94 7.89 -20.94
C VAL A 88 10.65 6.73 -19.97
N PRO A 89 11.47 5.66 -19.96
CA PRO A 89 11.37 4.63 -18.94
C PRO A 89 11.52 5.23 -17.55
N LEU A 90 10.77 4.68 -16.58
CA LEU A 90 10.80 5.08 -15.17
C LEU A 90 11.23 3.91 -14.31
N GLU A 91 12.05 4.19 -13.31
CA GLU A 91 12.25 3.28 -12.18
C GLU A 91 10.98 3.22 -11.30
N PRO A 92 10.78 2.17 -10.49
CA PRO A 92 9.62 2.08 -9.61
C PRO A 92 9.49 3.27 -8.65
N HIS A 93 10.58 3.70 -8.03
CA HIS A 93 10.56 4.82 -7.07
C HIS A 93 10.33 6.18 -7.75
N GLU A 94 10.81 6.36 -8.98
CA GLU A 94 10.51 7.55 -9.78
C GLU A 94 9.01 7.64 -10.05
N PHE A 95 8.39 6.53 -10.45
CA PHE A 95 6.94 6.48 -10.70
C PHE A 95 6.13 6.76 -9.42
N ASP A 96 6.50 6.17 -8.29
CA ASP A 96 5.84 6.39 -7.01
C ASP A 96 5.89 7.87 -6.58
N ALA A 97 7.05 8.53 -6.74
CA ALA A 97 7.19 9.96 -6.46
C ALA A 97 6.30 10.82 -7.36
N LEU A 98 6.23 10.52 -8.65
CA LEU A 98 5.41 11.25 -9.62
C LEU A 98 3.91 11.07 -9.34
N VAL A 99 3.49 9.86 -8.95
CA VAL A 99 2.10 9.61 -8.54
C VAL A 99 1.76 10.42 -7.28
N SER A 100 2.60 10.42 -6.24
CA SER A 100 2.38 11.26 -5.04
C SER A 100 2.30 12.75 -5.37
N PHE A 101 3.22 13.24 -6.21
CA PHE A 101 3.22 14.62 -6.66
C PHE A 101 1.92 14.97 -7.40
N HIS A 102 1.50 14.12 -8.33
CA HIS A 102 0.31 14.36 -9.12
C HIS A 102 -0.98 14.24 -8.31
N TYR A 103 -1.04 13.31 -7.35
CA TYR A 103 -2.15 13.19 -6.41
C TYR A 103 -2.40 14.52 -5.68
N ASN A 104 -1.33 15.17 -5.20
CA ASN A 104 -1.46 16.44 -4.49
C ASN A 104 -1.77 17.63 -5.40
N THR A 105 -1.18 17.67 -6.58
CA THR A 105 -1.14 18.91 -7.39
C THR A 105 -2.07 18.91 -8.59
N GLY A 106 -2.47 17.73 -9.08
CA GLY A 106 -3.08 17.58 -10.41
C GLY A 106 -2.16 18.04 -11.56
N GLY A 107 -0.88 18.31 -11.29
CA GLY A 107 -0.04 19.18 -12.12
C GLY A 107 0.94 18.50 -13.06
N ILE A 108 0.95 17.15 -13.14
CA ILE A 108 2.02 16.42 -13.84
C ILE A 108 2.19 16.89 -15.29
N SER A 109 1.10 17.02 -16.05
CA SER A 109 1.18 17.35 -17.48
C SER A 109 1.71 18.76 -17.77
N LYS A 110 1.68 19.67 -16.79
CA LYS A 110 2.12 21.08 -16.93
C LYS A 110 3.40 21.41 -16.17
N ALA A 111 3.90 20.49 -15.35
CA ALA A 111 5.05 20.74 -14.50
C ALA A 111 6.34 20.74 -15.33
N ALA A 112 7.24 21.69 -15.03
CA ALA A 112 8.57 21.72 -15.62
C ALA A 112 9.32 20.40 -15.41
N LEU A 113 9.09 19.72 -14.28
CA LEU A 113 9.68 18.41 -13.98
C LEU A 113 9.41 17.37 -15.06
N THR A 114 8.20 17.32 -15.62
CA THR A 114 7.82 16.34 -16.66
C THR A 114 8.48 16.69 -17.98
N ARG A 115 8.62 17.97 -18.30
CA ARG A 115 9.36 18.42 -19.49
C ARG A 115 10.83 18.01 -19.40
N HIS A 116 11.50 18.28 -18.28
CA HIS A 116 12.91 17.91 -18.08
C HIS A 116 13.10 16.39 -18.08
N LEU A 117 12.19 15.66 -17.44
CA LEU A 117 12.24 14.20 -17.42
C LEU A 117 12.13 13.59 -18.82
N ASN A 118 11.20 14.08 -19.63
CA ASN A 118 11.03 13.62 -21.02
C ASN A 118 12.20 14.01 -21.93
N ALA A 119 12.98 15.04 -21.57
CA ALA A 119 14.23 15.38 -22.23
C ALA A 119 15.42 14.51 -21.76
N GLY A 120 15.22 13.65 -20.75
CA GLY A 120 16.26 12.79 -20.18
C GLY A 120 16.98 13.39 -18.96
N ASP A 121 16.68 14.64 -18.59
CA ASP A 121 17.37 15.39 -17.54
C ASP A 121 16.80 15.08 -16.14
N ARG A 122 17.04 13.88 -15.62
CA ARG A 122 16.54 13.42 -14.32
C ARG A 122 16.93 14.33 -13.16
N ALA A 123 18.16 14.82 -13.14
CA ALA A 123 18.64 15.71 -12.08
C ALA A 123 17.86 17.04 -12.05
N VAL A 124 17.60 17.62 -13.24
CA VAL A 124 16.82 18.86 -13.38
C VAL A 124 15.34 18.59 -13.08
N ALA A 125 14.81 17.43 -13.49
CA ALA A 125 13.46 17.01 -13.15
C ALA A 125 13.26 16.89 -11.64
N ALA A 126 14.22 16.30 -10.91
CA ALA A 126 14.20 16.22 -9.46
C ALA A 126 14.15 17.62 -8.82
N ALA A 127 15.05 18.53 -9.22
CA ALA A 127 15.07 19.89 -8.70
C ALA A 127 13.73 20.63 -8.94
N ALA A 128 13.05 20.36 -10.06
CA ALA A 128 11.80 21.00 -10.44
C ALA A 128 10.58 20.64 -9.55
N PHE A 129 10.64 19.60 -8.71
CA PHE A 129 9.63 19.38 -7.65
C PHE A 129 9.50 20.61 -6.73
N MET A 130 10.61 21.31 -6.47
CA MET A 130 10.67 22.49 -5.60
C MET A 130 10.04 23.74 -6.25
N GLY A 131 9.54 23.66 -7.49
CA GLY A 131 8.71 24.70 -8.09
C GLY A 131 7.28 24.74 -7.54
N TRP A 132 6.87 23.75 -6.74
CA TRP A 132 5.48 23.54 -6.30
C TRP A 132 5.32 23.64 -4.78
N LEU A 133 5.64 24.81 -4.21
CA LEU A 133 5.76 25.05 -2.77
C LEU A 133 4.64 25.90 -2.15
N LYS A 134 3.48 26.01 -2.81
CA LYS A 134 2.34 26.78 -2.29
C LYS A 134 1.19 25.83 -1.89
N PRO A 135 0.70 25.90 -0.64
CA PRO A 135 1.17 26.76 0.46
C PRO A 135 2.53 26.31 1.04
N ALA A 136 3.21 27.18 1.80
CA ALA A 136 4.56 26.92 2.33
C ALA A 136 4.67 25.62 3.15
N ALA A 137 3.60 25.22 3.83
CA ALA A 137 3.49 23.97 4.57
C ALA A 137 3.74 22.70 3.72
N ILE A 138 3.65 22.78 2.39
CA ILE A 138 3.89 21.64 1.49
C ILE A 138 5.38 21.35 1.26
N ARG A 139 6.29 22.24 1.70
CA ARG A 139 7.72 22.10 1.45
C ARG A 139 8.29 20.73 1.88
N PRO A 140 8.03 20.20 3.09
CA PRO A 140 8.55 18.90 3.49
C PRO A 140 8.08 17.75 2.59
N ARG A 141 6.83 17.83 2.08
CA ARG A 141 6.32 16.83 1.11
C ARG A 141 7.07 16.90 -0.21
N ARG A 142 7.32 18.10 -0.74
CA ARG A 142 8.06 18.27 -1.99
C ARG A 142 9.51 17.80 -1.87
N GLU A 143 10.14 18.02 -0.72
CA GLU A 143 11.48 17.50 -0.43
C GLU A 143 11.48 15.97 -0.37
N ALA A 144 10.51 15.36 0.30
CA ALA A 144 10.37 13.90 0.36
C ALA A 144 10.13 13.28 -1.03
N GLU A 145 9.26 13.86 -1.84
CA GLU A 145 8.99 13.37 -3.20
C GLU A 145 10.20 13.55 -4.14
N ARG A 146 10.90 14.69 -4.03
CA ARG A 146 12.18 14.90 -4.75
C ARG A 146 13.19 13.83 -4.37
N ASP A 147 13.38 13.58 -3.07
CA ASP A 147 14.38 12.63 -2.58
C ASP A 147 14.03 11.19 -2.95
N LEU A 148 12.74 10.85 -2.93
CA LEU A 148 12.24 9.57 -3.43
C LEU A 148 12.51 9.43 -4.93
N PHE A 149 12.20 10.47 -5.72
CA PHE A 149 12.46 10.47 -7.16
C PHE A 149 13.95 10.33 -7.46
N ALA A 150 14.81 11.13 -6.81
CA ALA A 150 16.23 11.21 -7.12
C ALA A 150 17.05 10.04 -6.57
N THR A 151 16.69 9.49 -5.41
CA THR A 151 17.56 8.54 -4.68
C THR A 151 16.87 7.24 -4.27
N GLY A 152 15.57 7.09 -4.54
CA GLY A 152 14.81 5.91 -4.11
C GLY A 152 14.63 5.79 -2.60
N ARG A 153 14.90 6.86 -1.84
CA ARG A 153 14.72 6.89 -0.38
C ARG A 153 13.28 7.26 -0.06
N TYR A 154 12.53 6.29 0.45
CA TYR A 154 11.15 6.50 0.90
C TYR A 154 11.12 7.29 2.21
N PRO A 155 10.14 8.19 2.39
CA PRO A 155 9.97 8.90 3.65
C PRO A 155 9.67 7.89 4.78
N ALA A 156 10.39 8.04 5.87
CA ALA A 156 10.20 7.26 7.09
C ALA A 156 9.12 7.89 7.99
N GLY A 157 8.81 7.20 9.09
CA GLY A 157 7.87 7.68 10.10
C GLY A 157 6.53 6.93 10.08
N THR A 158 5.66 7.33 11.01
CA THR A 158 4.35 6.69 11.22
C THR A 158 3.25 7.34 10.38
N ILE A 159 2.21 6.58 10.08
CA ILE A 159 0.99 7.06 9.43
C ILE A 159 -0.05 7.41 10.50
N PRO A 160 -0.51 8.66 10.59
CA PRO A 160 -1.55 9.03 11.54
C PRO A 160 -2.91 8.54 11.08
N VAL A 161 -3.65 7.94 12.01
CA VAL A 161 -5.08 7.63 11.89
C VAL A 161 -5.84 8.61 12.78
N TRP A 162 -6.82 9.30 12.21
CA TRP A 162 -7.59 10.35 12.89
C TRP A 162 -9.00 9.88 13.22
N SER A 163 -9.57 10.39 14.31
CA SER A 163 -10.98 10.17 14.65
C SER A 163 -11.88 11.15 13.91
N VAL A 164 -13.11 10.72 13.67
CA VAL A 164 -14.19 11.55 13.10
C VAL A 164 -15.48 11.36 13.91
N ASP A 165 -16.17 12.46 14.19
CA ASP A 165 -17.47 12.42 14.88
C ASP A 165 -18.65 12.21 13.91
N ARG A 166 -19.86 12.06 14.46
CA ARG A 166 -21.07 11.82 13.65
C ARG A 166 -21.45 13.01 12.75
N SER A 167 -20.93 14.20 13.01
CA SER A 167 -21.14 15.38 12.17
C SER A 167 -20.16 15.43 10.99
N GLY A 168 -19.13 14.58 10.98
CA GLY A 168 -18.07 14.57 9.98
C GLY A 168 -16.89 15.46 10.35
N ARG A 169 -16.76 15.89 11.60
CA ARG A 169 -15.61 16.70 12.06
C ARG A 169 -14.47 15.79 12.49
N VAL A 170 -13.27 16.04 11.97
CA VAL A 170 -12.04 15.33 12.32
C VAL A 170 -11.33 16.03 13.47
N ASP A 171 -10.82 15.28 14.43
CA ASP A 171 -9.92 15.81 15.47
C ASP A 171 -8.45 15.68 15.03
N PHE A 172 -7.89 16.77 14.48
CA PHE A 172 -6.48 16.83 14.09
C PHE A 172 -5.52 17.17 15.24
N SER A 173 -6.02 17.35 16.48
CA SER A 173 -5.16 17.67 17.62
C SER A 173 -4.33 16.47 18.09
N ARG A 174 -4.87 15.24 17.93
CA ARG A 174 -4.19 14.01 18.28
C ARG A 174 -4.64 12.86 17.36
N PRO A 175 -3.71 12.08 16.78
CA PRO A 175 -4.10 10.86 16.11
C PRO A 175 -4.53 9.81 17.14
N ILE A 176 -5.56 9.03 16.82
CA ILE A 176 -6.02 7.91 17.65
C ILE A 176 -5.13 6.68 17.51
N ARG A 177 -4.37 6.59 16.42
CA ARG A 177 -3.36 5.55 16.19
C ARG A 177 -2.26 6.10 15.28
N ARG A 178 -1.03 5.62 15.48
CA ARG A 178 0.11 5.88 14.59
C ARG A 178 0.61 4.53 14.09
N LEU A 179 0.34 4.22 12.82
CA LEU A 179 0.77 2.96 12.22
C LEU A 179 2.25 3.03 11.86
N THR A 180 2.99 2.00 12.23
CA THR A 180 4.30 1.70 11.64
C THR A 180 4.16 1.24 10.18
N GLU A 181 5.27 1.14 9.45
CA GLU A 181 5.25 0.60 8.08
C GLU A 181 4.69 -0.83 8.05
N ASP A 182 5.14 -1.70 8.96
CA ASP A 182 4.73 -3.10 9.00
C ASP A 182 3.24 -3.26 9.33
N GLU A 183 2.72 -2.49 10.30
CA GLU A 183 1.28 -2.51 10.61
C GLU A 183 0.44 -2.00 9.43
N ALA A 184 0.89 -0.93 8.76
CA ALA A 184 0.19 -0.40 7.60
C ALA A 184 0.21 -1.39 6.43
N LEU A 185 1.34 -2.09 6.19
CA LEU A 185 1.43 -3.15 5.18
C LEU A 185 0.51 -4.33 5.51
N ALA A 186 0.41 -4.72 6.78
CA ALA A 186 -0.47 -5.80 7.23
C ALA A 186 -1.96 -5.47 7.07
N LEU A 187 -2.32 -4.19 7.17
CA LEU A 187 -3.68 -3.71 6.90
C LEU A 187 -3.93 -3.54 5.39
N LEU A 188 -2.97 -3.03 4.63
CA LEU A 188 -3.07 -2.85 3.19
C LEU A 188 -3.25 -4.17 2.45
N ARG A 189 -2.50 -5.21 2.84
CA ARG A 189 -2.62 -6.53 2.24
C ARG A 189 -3.86 -7.21 2.83
N PRO A 190 -4.73 -7.82 2.00
CA PRO A 190 -5.79 -8.66 2.54
C PRO A 190 -5.13 -9.66 3.49
N ALA A 191 -5.78 -9.93 4.63
CA ALA A 191 -5.35 -11.03 5.48
C ALA A 191 -5.22 -12.24 4.57
N SER A 192 -4.02 -12.80 4.44
CA SER A 192 -3.85 -14.09 3.80
C SER A 192 -4.80 -15.00 4.55
N VAL A 193 -5.86 -15.46 3.89
CA VAL A 193 -6.64 -16.59 4.38
C VAL A 193 -5.58 -17.64 4.68
N PRO A 194 -5.45 -18.14 5.93
CA PRO A 194 -4.57 -19.25 6.18
C PRO A 194 -5.02 -20.34 5.24
N VAL A 195 -4.24 -20.63 4.20
CA VAL A 195 -4.43 -21.84 3.41
C VAL A 195 -4.30 -22.94 4.45
N PRO A 196 -5.33 -23.78 4.67
CA PRO A 196 -5.17 -24.93 5.55
C PRO A 196 -3.92 -25.65 5.07
N ARG A 197 -2.92 -25.80 5.95
CA ARG A 197 -1.78 -26.67 5.64
C ARG A 197 -2.40 -27.99 5.17
N PRO A 198 -2.02 -28.54 4.01
CA PRO A 198 -2.45 -29.89 3.67
C PRO A 198 -2.12 -30.75 4.88
N SER A 199 -3.15 -31.36 5.47
CA SER A 199 -2.98 -32.35 6.52
C SER A 199 -2.11 -33.43 5.92
N VAL A 200 -0.82 -33.44 6.28
CA VAL A 200 0.04 -34.59 6.04
C VAL A 200 -0.71 -35.75 6.69
N PRO A 201 -1.13 -36.78 5.93
CA PRO A 201 -1.72 -37.97 6.54
C PRO A 201 -0.73 -38.44 7.60
N ALA A 202 -1.21 -38.61 8.84
CA ALA A 202 -0.41 -39.23 9.87
C ALA A 202 0.14 -40.53 9.30
N ALA A 203 1.47 -40.69 9.32
CA ALA A 203 2.09 -41.92 8.90
C ALA A 203 1.45 -43.06 9.69
N THR A 204 0.89 -44.03 8.97
CA THR A 204 0.34 -45.25 9.54
C THR A 204 1.43 -45.86 10.42
N PRO A 205 1.21 -46.12 11.72
CA PRO A 205 2.20 -46.82 12.51
C PRO A 205 2.41 -48.21 11.90
N GLU A 206 3.66 -48.52 11.56
CA GLU A 206 4.07 -49.86 11.18
C GLU A 206 3.65 -50.85 12.27
N PRO A 207 3.08 -52.02 11.92
CA PRO A 207 2.75 -53.03 12.93
C PRO A 207 4.04 -53.49 13.60
N ALA A 208 4.11 -53.34 14.92
CA ALA A 208 5.22 -53.82 15.73
C ALA A 208 5.33 -55.35 15.63
N ILE A 209 6.30 -55.83 14.86
CA ILE A 209 6.63 -57.25 14.77
C ILE A 209 7.30 -57.65 16.09
N GLY A 210 6.60 -58.49 16.87
CA GLY A 210 7.05 -58.98 18.17
C GLY A 210 8.38 -59.73 18.08
N TRP A 211 9.21 -59.54 19.11
CA TRP A 211 10.57 -60.06 19.25
C TRP A 211 10.71 -61.60 19.06
N LEU A 212 9.64 -62.37 19.30
CA LEU A 212 9.61 -63.82 19.07
C LEU A 212 9.58 -64.21 17.58
N ALA A 213 9.21 -63.30 16.67
CA ALA A 213 9.28 -63.53 15.22
C ALA A 213 10.68 -63.20 14.63
N ARG A 214 11.60 -62.61 15.41
CA ARG A 214 12.96 -62.31 14.98
C ARG A 214 13.99 -63.43 15.25
N LEU A 215 13.61 -64.49 15.99
CA LEU A 215 14.49 -65.63 16.29
C LEU A 215 14.33 -66.84 15.35
N SER A 216 13.20 -66.95 14.64
CA SER A 216 12.97 -68.04 13.68
C SER A 216 13.52 -67.78 12.26
N ALA A 217 13.93 -66.54 11.96
CA ALA A 217 14.53 -66.18 10.67
C ALA A 217 16.06 -66.42 10.58
N PHE A 218 16.72 -66.81 11.68
CA PHE A 218 18.17 -67.03 11.69
C PHE A 218 18.60 -68.51 11.47
N PHE A 219 17.68 -69.48 11.61
CA PHE A 219 18.02 -70.90 11.45
C PHE A 219 17.55 -71.56 10.13
N SER A 220 16.72 -70.89 9.33
CA SER A 220 16.22 -71.47 8.06
C SER A 220 17.04 -71.11 6.81
N THR A 221 18.07 -70.26 6.93
CA THR A 221 18.98 -69.90 5.83
C THR A 221 20.32 -70.65 5.85
N LEU A 222 20.54 -71.55 6.81
CA LEU A 222 21.75 -72.40 6.90
C LEU A 222 21.57 -73.84 6.39
N ILE A 223 20.39 -74.22 5.88
CA ILE A 223 20.12 -75.57 5.32
C ILE A 223 19.85 -75.54 3.80
N ARG A 224 19.89 -74.36 3.16
CA ARG A 224 19.65 -74.21 1.71
C ARG A 224 20.90 -73.82 0.90
N ARG A 225 22.07 -74.26 1.39
CA ARG A 225 23.31 -74.46 0.62
C ARG A 225 23.99 -75.73 1.14
N ALA A 226 23.51 -76.88 0.65
CA ALA A 226 24.25 -78.12 0.45
C ALA A 226 23.73 -78.71 -0.86
#